data_AF-A0A1G3Y9C5-F1
#
_entry.id   AF-A0A1G3Y9C5-F1
#
_cell.length_a   1.000
_cell.length_b   1.000
_cell.length_c   1.000
_cell.angle_alpha   90.00
_cell.angle_beta   90.00
_cell.angle_gamma   90.00
#
_symmetry.space_group_name_H-M   'P 1'
#
loop_
_entity.id
_entity.type
_entity.pdbx_description
1 polymer ?
#
loop_
_entity_poly.entity_id
_entity_poly.type
_entity_poly.pdbx_seq_one_letter_code
_entity_poly.pdbx_strand_id
1 'polypeptide(L)'
;MGLGLLAFAHASSAALITLNATGFSVSYDDAQEAQYGQGFLSGSLDTIYFQPSTFSALSGGSPASTSAPLQLTFTINPGYSFAGFHFAERGDYFLFGSGTVGVDASLQAVNADTAAAVVLNLAPAGPLDLTGGSTPWEVTGSIASGLGAPQTLQITLDYELFADAPAGELSFIQKTYAGFQLVTVADPVSVPEPSSWALLIVGMLAALLAGRRRMRIPGMRLGRRD
;
A
#
# COMPACT_ATOMS: atom_id res chain seq x y z
N MET A 1 47.06 0.87 -41.65
CA MET A 1 46.53 -0.16 -40.72
C MET A 1 46.41 0.49 -39.35
N GLY A 2 45.26 0.43 -38.70
CA GLY A 2 45.04 1.06 -37.39
C GLY A 2 43.57 1.00 -37.01
N LEU A 3 43.21 -0.05 -36.28
CA LEU A 3 41.86 -0.53 -35.94
C LEU A 3 41.02 0.51 -35.17
N GLY A 4 39.77 0.71 -35.61
CA GLY A 4 38.77 1.48 -34.88
C GLY A 4 38.17 0.68 -33.73
N LEU A 5 38.20 1.25 -32.54
CA LEU A 5 37.61 0.69 -31.32
C LEU A 5 36.09 0.95 -31.35
N LEU A 6 35.29 -0.12 -31.50
CA LEU A 6 33.83 -0.06 -31.32
C LEU A 6 33.52 -0.20 -29.83
N ALA A 7 33.10 0.88 -29.20
CA ALA A 7 32.57 0.86 -27.83
C ALA A 7 31.11 0.43 -27.86
N PHE A 8 30.82 -0.77 -27.34
CA PHE A 8 29.46 -1.23 -27.10
C PHE A 8 28.96 -0.61 -25.78
N ALA A 9 28.12 0.43 -25.88
CA ALA A 9 27.39 0.93 -24.73
C ALA A 9 26.34 -0.12 -24.32
N HIS A 10 26.54 -0.76 -23.17
CA HIS A 10 25.52 -1.60 -22.57
C HIS A 10 24.49 -0.68 -21.91
N ALA A 11 23.32 -0.55 -22.53
CA ALA A 11 22.15 0.01 -21.85
C ALA A 11 21.67 -1.05 -20.86
N SER A 12 22.02 -0.89 -19.58
CA SER A 12 21.40 -1.65 -18.50
C SER A 12 19.97 -1.16 -18.35
N SER A 13 18.99 -1.93 -18.83
CA SER A 13 17.59 -1.73 -18.47
C SER A 13 17.37 -2.46 -17.16
N ALA A 14 16.97 -1.73 -16.13
CA ALA A 14 16.51 -2.36 -14.91
C ALA A 14 15.20 -3.12 -15.17
N ALA A 15 15.03 -4.28 -14.55
CA ALA A 15 13.82 -5.09 -14.71
C ALA A 15 12.77 -4.66 -13.68
N LEU A 16 11.50 -4.63 -14.10
CA LEU A 16 10.40 -4.42 -13.16
C LEU A 16 10.04 -5.74 -12.47
N ILE A 17 10.01 -5.72 -11.15
CA ILE A 17 9.49 -6.80 -10.32
C ILE A 17 8.05 -6.47 -9.96
N THR A 18 7.15 -7.44 -10.11
CA THR A 18 5.73 -7.30 -9.75
C THR A 18 5.31 -8.39 -8.76
N LEU A 19 4.69 -7.97 -7.66
CA LEU A 19 4.11 -8.84 -6.65
C LEU A 19 2.59 -8.67 -6.63
N ASN A 20 1.86 -9.78 -6.65
CA ASN A 20 0.40 -9.76 -6.69
C ASN A 20 -0.17 -10.06 -5.30
N ALA A 21 -0.81 -9.06 -4.71
CA ALA A 21 -1.56 -9.14 -3.46
C ALA A 21 -3.05 -9.41 -3.75
N THR A 22 -3.86 -9.53 -2.70
CA THR A 22 -5.30 -9.82 -2.87
C THR A 22 -6.06 -8.63 -3.46
N GLY A 23 -5.91 -7.44 -2.87
CA GLY A 23 -6.63 -6.23 -3.30
C GLY A 23 -5.84 -5.30 -4.22
N PHE A 24 -4.56 -5.59 -4.46
CA PHE A 24 -3.70 -4.79 -5.33
C PHE A 24 -2.58 -5.65 -5.93
N SER A 25 -1.87 -5.08 -6.89
CA SER A 25 -0.56 -5.54 -7.35
C SER A 25 0.44 -4.41 -7.14
N VAL A 26 1.69 -4.71 -6.81
CA VAL A 26 2.74 -3.71 -6.59
C VAL A 26 3.95 -4.02 -7.46
N SER A 27 4.53 -2.99 -8.07
CA SER A 27 5.75 -3.10 -8.86
C SER A 27 6.82 -2.11 -8.44
N TYR A 28 8.08 -2.52 -8.56
CA TYR A 28 9.27 -1.70 -8.32
C TYR A 28 10.42 -2.13 -9.24
N ASP A 29 11.44 -1.28 -9.31
CA ASP A 29 12.63 -1.48 -10.13
C ASP A 29 13.66 -2.36 -9.39
N ASP A 30 14.18 -3.40 -10.03
CA ASP A 30 15.12 -4.36 -9.43
C ASP A 30 16.45 -3.72 -8.99
N ALA A 31 16.85 -2.57 -9.56
CA ALA A 31 18.02 -1.83 -9.11
C ALA A 31 17.87 -1.33 -7.66
N GLN A 32 16.64 -1.20 -7.16
CA GLN A 32 16.36 -0.79 -5.77
C GLN A 32 16.73 -1.90 -4.76
N GLU A 33 16.81 -3.17 -5.19
CA GLU A 33 17.17 -4.29 -4.30
C GLU A 33 18.60 -4.19 -3.75
N ALA A 34 19.49 -3.47 -4.42
CA ALA A 34 20.86 -3.26 -3.95
C ALA A 34 20.92 -2.50 -2.60
N GLN A 35 19.94 -1.64 -2.34
CA GLN A 35 19.86 -0.84 -1.12
C GLN A 35 18.80 -1.39 -0.14
N TYR A 36 17.65 -1.82 -0.67
CA TYR A 36 16.50 -2.22 0.16
C TYR A 36 16.36 -3.73 0.33
N GLY A 37 17.11 -4.53 -0.43
CA GLY A 37 16.86 -5.96 -0.58
C GLY A 37 15.62 -6.25 -1.43
N GLN A 38 15.35 -7.53 -1.63
CA GLN A 38 14.14 -7.98 -2.33
C GLN A 38 12.88 -7.65 -1.52
N GLY A 39 11.84 -7.20 -2.21
CA GLY A 39 10.52 -6.97 -1.64
C GLY A 39 9.72 -8.27 -1.50
N PHE A 40 9.01 -8.40 -0.38
CA PHE A 40 8.16 -9.54 -0.05
C PHE A 40 6.75 -9.07 0.32
N LEU A 41 5.75 -9.92 0.10
CA LEU A 41 4.40 -9.69 0.63
C LEU A 41 4.24 -10.33 2.01
N SER A 42 3.53 -9.65 2.91
CA SER A 42 3.12 -10.20 4.21
C SER A 42 2.23 -11.43 4.04
N GLY A 43 2.11 -12.25 5.10
CA GLY A 43 1.19 -13.40 5.08
C GLY A 43 -0.28 -13.01 4.89
N SER A 44 -0.65 -11.77 5.23
CA SER A 44 -1.98 -11.17 5.00
C SER A 44 -2.16 -10.62 3.58
N LEU A 45 -1.11 -10.59 2.74
CA LEU A 45 -1.13 -10.09 1.36
C LEU A 45 -1.66 -8.65 1.24
N ASP A 46 -1.41 -7.82 2.25
CA ASP A 46 -1.82 -6.41 2.30
C ASP A 46 -0.61 -5.45 2.43
N THR A 47 0.57 -5.99 2.69
CA THR A 47 1.78 -5.22 2.97
C THR A 47 2.92 -5.75 2.13
N ILE A 48 3.56 -4.88 1.35
CA ILE A 48 4.89 -5.13 0.81
C ILE A 48 5.92 -4.66 1.83
N TYR A 49 6.94 -5.47 2.09
CA TYR A 49 8.02 -5.10 2.97
C TYR A 49 9.38 -5.47 2.40
N PHE A 50 10.39 -4.74 2.85
CA PHE A 50 11.78 -4.87 2.48
C PHE A 50 12.60 -5.08 3.75
N GLN A 51 13.72 -5.80 3.62
CA GLN A 51 14.65 -6.05 4.72
C GLN A 51 16.06 -5.61 4.31
N PRO A 52 16.35 -4.29 4.36
CA PRO A 52 17.64 -3.76 4.00
C PRO A 52 18.73 -4.35 4.90
N SER A 53 19.88 -4.68 4.31
CA SER A 53 21.06 -5.17 5.04
C SER A 53 22.30 -4.29 4.84
N THR A 54 22.24 -3.37 3.88
CA THR A 54 23.34 -2.48 3.48
C THR A 54 23.04 -1.00 3.74
N PHE A 55 21.81 -0.67 4.15
CA PHE A 55 21.37 0.71 4.39
C PHE A 55 21.77 1.16 5.81
N SER A 56 22.98 1.70 5.95
CA SER A 56 23.52 2.14 7.25
C SER A 56 24.50 3.31 7.11
N ALA A 57 24.61 4.12 8.14
CA ALA A 57 25.65 5.13 8.28
C ALA A 57 26.51 4.84 9.52
N LEU A 58 27.83 4.92 9.36
CA LEU A 58 28.82 4.71 10.42
C LEU A 58 29.82 5.86 10.44
N SER A 59 30.00 6.48 11.60
CA SER A 59 30.96 7.55 11.83
C SER A 59 31.85 7.25 13.04
N GLY A 60 33.13 7.65 12.94
CA GLY A 60 34.13 7.55 14.02
C GLY A 60 35.28 8.54 13.84
N GLY A 61 34.94 9.79 13.49
CA GLY A 61 35.89 10.88 13.22
C GLY A 61 35.53 11.77 12.03
N SER A 62 34.50 11.42 11.25
CA SER A 62 33.97 12.22 10.16
C SER A 62 32.51 11.86 9.90
N PRO A 63 31.62 12.83 9.61
CA PRO A 63 30.22 12.53 9.31
C PRO A 63 30.07 11.57 8.13
N ALA A 64 29.05 10.73 8.20
CA ALA A 64 28.68 9.80 7.14
C ALA A 64 27.16 9.83 6.93
N SER A 65 26.73 9.67 5.68
CA SER A 65 25.32 9.48 5.38
C SER A 65 25.10 8.45 4.28
N THR A 66 23.89 7.92 4.22
CA THR A 66 23.43 7.00 3.18
C THR A 66 22.01 7.36 2.81
N SER A 67 21.80 7.66 1.54
CA SER A 67 20.49 8.02 1.00
C SER A 67 20.21 7.20 -0.24
N ALA A 68 18.99 6.67 -0.34
CA ALA A 68 18.49 6.06 -1.55
C ALA A 68 16.96 6.18 -1.59
N PRO A 69 16.37 6.73 -2.66
CA PRO A 69 14.93 6.76 -2.80
C PRO A 69 14.39 5.35 -3.09
N LEU A 70 13.15 5.09 -2.69
CA LEU A 70 12.39 3.90 -3.07
C LEU A 70 11.13 4.33 -3.82
N GLN A 71 10.85 3.69 -4.94
CA GLN A 71 9.66 3.98 -5.75
C GLN A 71 8.84 2.72 -5.97
N LEU A 72 7.58 2.77 -5.56
CA LEU A 72 6.62 1.69 -5.67
C LEU A 72 5.42 2.17 -6.47
N THR A 73 4.92 1.34 -7.38
CA THR A 73 3.66 1.57 -8.07
C THR A 73 2.67 0.50 -7.65
N PHE A 74 1.59 0.92 -7.00
CA PHE A 74 0.47 0.06 -6.63
C PHE A 74 -0.65 0.22 -7.65
N THR A 75 -1.22 -0.90 -8.09
CA THR A 75 -2.42 -0.96 -8.93
C THR A 75 -3.50 -1.69 -8.15
N ILE A 76 -4.62 -1.03 -7.88
CA ILE A 76 -5.75 -1.64 -7.19
C ILE A 76 -6.38 -2.68 -8.12
N ASN A 77 -6.65 -3.87 -7.57
CA ASN A 77 -7.24 -4.96 -8.35
C ASN A 77 -8.73 -4.65 -8.62
N PRO A 78 -9.28 -5.11 -9.76
CA PRO A 78 -10.71 -4.96 -10.04
C PRO A 78 -11.60 -5.53 -8.92
N GLY A 79 -12.65 -4.80 -8.55
CA GLY A 79 -13.54 -5.17 -7.45
C GLY A 79 -13.00 -4.81 -6.07
N TYR A 80 -11.94 -4.01 -5.99
CA TYR A 80 -11.43 -3.40 -4.78
C TYR A 80 -11.34 -1.89 -4.93
N SER A 81 -11.48 -1.18 -3.82
CA SER A 81 -11.30 0.26 -3.70
C SER A 81 -10.21 0.59 -2.69
N PHE A 82 -9.42 1.63 -2.96
CA PHE A 82 -8.46 2.19 -2.01
C PHE A 82 -9.19 2.75 -0.78
N ALA A 83 -8.70 2.40 0.41
CA ALA A 83 -9.25 2.87 1.69
C ALA A 83 -8.20 3.53 2.60
N GLY A 84 -6.92 3.33 2.33
CA GLY A 84 -5.87 3.96 3.09
C GLY A 84 -4.50 3.35 2.81
N PHE A 85 -3.50 3.95 3.44
CA PHE A 85 -2.11 3.53 3.32
C PHE A 85 -1.41 3.72 4.66
N HIS A 86 -0.66 2.72 5.08
CA HIS A 86 0.20 2.79 6.27
C HIS A 86 1.64 2.49 5.90
N PHE A 87 2.54 3.18 6.58
CA PHE A 87 3.97 3.07 6.40
C PHE A 87 4.62 2.85 7.74
N ALA A 88 5.59 1.95 7.78
CA ALA A 88 6.42 1.73 8.96
C ALA A 88 7.85 1.40 8.54
N GLU A 89 8.81 2.01 9.23
CA GLU A 89 10.23 1.72 9.11
C GLU A 89 10.84 1.49 10.47
N ARG A 90 11.82 0.59 10.51
CA ARG A 90 12.51 0.23 11.73
C ARG A 90 13.98 0.00 11.46
N GLY A 91 14.74 0.13 12.53
CA GLY A 91 16.15 -0.16 12.53
C GLY A 91 16.72 -0.05 13.93
N ASP A 92 18.04 0.00 13.98
CA ASP A 92 18.78 0.13 15.22
C ASP A 92 19.82 1.24 15.08
N TYR A 93 20.16 1.83 16.21
CA TYR A 93 21.27 2.76 16.31
C TYR A 93 22.13 2.45 17.53
N PHE A 94 23.38 2.90 17.47
CA PHE A 94 24.34 2.75 18.55
C PHE A 94 25.21 4.01 18.63
N LEU A 95 25.28 4.58 19.83
CA LEU A 95 26.11 5.74 20.15
C LEU A 95 27.12 5.37 21.23
N PHE A 96 28.38 5.64 20.95
CA PHE A 96 29.50 5.55 21.88
C PHE A 96 30.18 6.91 21.98
N GLY A 97 30.08 7.54 23.15
CA GLY A 97 30.57 8.90 23.39
C GLY A 97 29.46 9.95 23.21
N SER A 98 29.81 11.05 22.56
CA SER A 98 29.00 12.24 22.30
C SER A 98 28.48 12.35 20.86
N GLY A 99 28.65 11.30 20.06
CA GLY A 99 28.17 11.26 18.69
C GLY A 99 26.65 11.33 18.56
N THR A 100 26.18 11.60 17.35
CA THR A 100 24.77 11.74 17.00
C THR A 100 24.41 10.90 15.77
N VAL A 101 23.13 10.55 15.67
CA VAL A 101 22.55 9.92 14.48
C VAL A 101 21.25 10.62 14.10
N GLY A 102 20.86 10.49 12.84
CA GLY A 102 19.66 11.10 12.30
C GLY A 102 18.96 10.21 11.28
N VAL A 103 17.66 10.39 11.20
CA VAL A 103 16.78 9.84 10.17
C VAL A 103 16.06 11.02 9.53
N ASP A 104 16.24 11.22 8.23
CA ASP A 104 15.44 12.13 7.43
C ASP A 104 14.64 11.34 6.41
N ALA A 105 13.33 11.55 6.40
CA ALA A 105 12.40 10.72 5.65
C ALA A 105 11.19 11.54 5.21
N SER A 106 10.87 11.44 3.93
CA SER A 106 9.62 11.96 3.40
C SER A 106 8.98 10.95 2.45
N LEU A 107 7.67 10.81 2.55
CA LEU A 107 6.90 9.92 1.69
C LEU A 107 5.89 10.74 0.92
N GLN A 108 5.97 10.66 -0.40
CA GLN A 108 4.99 11.22 -1.30
C GLN A 108 4.13 10.11 -1.89
N ALA A 109 2.83 10.27 -1.77
CA ALA A 109 1.83 9.43 -2.43
C ALA A 109 1.12 10.25 -3.51
N VAL A 110 1.03 9.71 -4.72
CA VAL A 110 0.38 10.36 -5.87
C VAL A 110 -0.66 9.42 -6.45
N ASN A 111 -1.90 9.89 -6.53
CA ASN A 111 -2.93 9.27 -7.34
C ASN A 111 -2.61 9.53 -8.81
N ALA A 112 -2.17 8.51 -9.56
CA ALA A 112 -1.76 8.67 -10.95
C ALA A 112 -2.94 8.96 -11.90
N ASP A 113 -4.18 8.69 -11.46
CA ASP A 113 -5.39 8.94 -12.27
C ASP A 113 -5.82 10.42 -12.23
N THR A 114 -5.51 11.13 -11.14
CA THR A 114 -5.96 12.51 -10.91
C THR A 114 -4.85 13.52 -10.62
N ALA A 115 -3.61 13.05 -10.43
CA ALA A 115 -2.47 13.80 -9.93
C ALA A 115 -2.64 14.40 -8.52
N ALA A 116 -3.66 13.99 -7.77
CA ALA A 116 -3.77 14.35 -6.36
C ALA A 116 -2.60 13.76 -5.57
N ALA A 117 -1.95 14.57 -4.73
CA ALA A 117 -0.75 14.18 -4.01
C ALA A 117 -0.86 14.51 -2.52
N VAL A 118 -0.29 13.62 -1.69
CA VAL A 118 -0.13 13.80 -0.25
C VAL A 118 1.34 13.58 0.09
N VAL A 119 1.91 14.46 0.90
CA VAL A 119 3.29 14.34 1.40
C VAL A 119 3.25 14.16 2.90
N LEU A 120 3.97 13.16 3.40
CA LEU A 120 4.22 12.93 4.81
C LEU A 120 5.68 13.26 5.11
N ASN A 121 5.90 14.15 6.06
CA ASN A 121 7.22 14.32 6.67
C ASN A 121 7.28 13.37 7.86
N LEU A 122 8.28 12.50 7.87
CA LEU A 122 8.37 11.36 8.76
C LEU A 122 9.55 11.56 9.71
N ALA A 123 9.34 11.27 10.99
CA ALA A 123 10.36 11.42 12.02
C ALA A 123 10.32 10.23 12.99
N PRO A 124 11.46 9.91 13.65
CA PRO A 124 11.48 8.91 14.70
C PRO A 124 10.48 9.22 15.82
N ALA A 125 9.89 8.18 16.40
CA ALA A 125 8.91 8.31 17.49
C ALA A 125 9.46 8.97 18.78
N GLY A 126 10.79 9.05 18.91
CA GLY A 126 11.49 9.70 20.02
C GLY A 126 12.91 10.12 19.62
N PRO A 127 13.62 10.84 20.52
CA PRO A 127 15.00 11.24 20.24
C PRO A 127 15.93 10.03 20.09
N LEU A 128 16.95 10.18 19.25
CA LEU A 128 17.97 9.17 18.99
C LEU A 128 19.26 9.51 19.76
N ASP A 129 19.20 9.51 21.09
CA ASP A 129 20.24 10.03 21.98
C ASP A 129 20.71 9.05 23.07
N LEU A 130 20.21 7.81 23.06
CA LEU A 130 20.63 6.80 24.03
C LEU A 130 22.02 6.25 23.69
N THR A 131 22.89 6.24 24.69
CA THR A 131 24.30 5.84 24.57
C THR A 131 24.57 4.50 25.26
N GLY A 132 25.62 3.80 24.80
CA GLY A 132 26.13 2.60 25.46
C GLY A 132 25.40 1.30 25.14
N GLY A 133 24.43 1.30 24.23
CA GLY A 133 23.72 0.09 23.79
C GLY A 133 23.05 0.25 22.43
N SER A 134 22.82 -0.87 21.74
CA SER A 134 22.01 -0.89 20.52
C SER A 134 20.56 -0.61 20.88
N THR A 135 19.99 0.43 20.29
CA THR A 135 18.65 0.91 20.60
C THR A 135 17.79 0.86 19.33
N PRO A 136 16.59 0.27 19.38
CA PRO A 136 15.70 0.26 18.24
C PRO A 136 15.12 1.66 18.00
N TRP A 137 14.85 1.97 16.74
CA TRP A 137 14.10 3.15 16.35
C TRP A 137 12.97 2.75 15.39
N GLU A 138 11.92 3.57 15.37
CA GLU A 138 10.77 3.37 14.49
C GLU A 138 10.25 4.70 13.97
N VAL A 139 9.81 4.68 12.71
CA VAL A 139 9.14 5.77 12.01
C VAL A 139 7.85 5.21 11.43
N THR A 140 6.72 5.87 11.67
CA THR A 140 5.42 5.43 11.14
C THR A 140 4.66 6.59 10.51
N GLY A 141 3.85 6.30 9.49
CA GLY A 141 2.98 7.27 8.84
C GLY A 141 1.70 6.63 8.31
N SER A 142 0.66 7.43 8.10
CA SER A 142 -0.58 6.95 7.52
C SER A 142 -1.25 8.01 6.65
N ILE A 143 -1.84 7.57 5.54
CA ILE A 143 -2.66 8.40 4.65
C ILE A 143 -4.06 7.79 4.62
N ALA A 144 -5.04 8.54 5.13
CA ALA A 144 -6.45 8.12 5.14
C ALA A 144 -7.32 8.97 4.19
N SER A 145 -6.84 10.12 3.73
CA SER A 145 -7.59 11.05 2.88
C SER A 145 -6.65 11.90 2.03
N GLY A 146 -7.21 12.68 1.09
CA GLY A 146 -6.47 13.59 0.21
C GLY A 146 -6.10 13.02 -1.16
N LEU A 147 -6.12 11.70 -1.33
CA LEU A 147 -5.81 11.02 -2.60
C LEU A 147 -7.05 10.70 -3.46
N GLY A 148 -8.27 10.84 -2.92
CA GLY A 148 -9.49 10.41 -3.59
C GLY A 148 -9.59 8.88 -3.67
N ALA A 149 -9.98 8.35 -4.83
CA ALA A 149 -10.11 6.91 -5.09
C ALA A 149 -9.14 6.47 -6.21
N PRO A 150 -7.83 6.36 -5.92
CA PRO A 150 -6.84 5.92 -6.91
C PRO A 150 -7.09 4.46 -7.34
N GLN A 151 -7.01 4.19 -8.64
CA GLN A 151 -6.79 2.86 -9.21
C GLN A 151 -5.30 2.59 -9.37
N THR A 152 -4.50 3.65 -9.59
CA THR A 152 -3.03 3.58 -9.56
C THR A 152 -2.48 4.57 -8.56
N LEU A 153 -1.68 4.07 -7.61
CA LEU A 153 -1.03 4.86 -6.56
C LEU A 153 0.48 4.73 -6.71
N GLN A 154 1.14 5.86 -6.95
CA GLN A 154 2.61 5.95 -6.95
C GLN A 154 3.09 6.40 -5.59
N ILE A 155 4.02 5.66 -5.00
CA ILE A 155 4.67 5.99 -3.74
C ILE A 155 6.15 6.24 -4.02
N THR A 156 6.61 7.41 -3.60
CA THR A 156 8.03 7.76 -3.56
C THR A 156 8.42 7.99 -2.11
N LEU A 157 9.41 7.24 -1.64
CA LEU A 157 10.04 7.46 -0.35
C LEU A 157 11.42 8.05 -0.60
N ASP A 158 11.64 9.28 -0.15
CA ASP A 158 12.96 9.88 -0.05
C ASP A 158 13.48 9.68 1.37
N TYR A 159 14.70 9.15 1.48
CA TYR A 159 15.22 8.72 2.77
C TYR A 159 16.74 8.90 2.89
N GLU A 160 17.18 9.34 4.05
CA GLU A 160 18.59 9.47 4.43
C GLU A 160 18.82 9.04 5.89
N LEU A 161 19.86 8.22 6.10
CA LEU A 161 20.46 8.01 7.42
C LEU A 161 21.71 8.85 7.56
N PHE A 162 21.89 9.43 8.73
CA PHE A 162 23.06 10.24 9.07
C PHE A 162 23.70 9.75 10.37
N ALA A 163 25.03 9.77 10.42
CA ALA A 163 25.81 9.54 11.63
C ALA A 163 26.98 10.52 11.70
N ASP A 164 27.23 11.06 12.88
CA ASP A 164 28.39 11.91 13.17
C ASP A 164 28.98 11.57 14.54
N ALA A 165 30.29 11.41 14.59
CA ALA A 165 31.03 11.15 15.80
C ALA A 165 32.44 11.76 15.71
N PRO A 166 32.95 12.35 16.81
CA PRO A 166 34.35 12.71 16.95
C PRO A 166 35.30 11.51 16.78
N ALA A 167 36.59 11.80 16.55
CA ALA A 167 37.61 10.77 16.47
C ALA A 167 37.79 10.07 17.83
N GLY A 168 37.74 8.73 17.84
CA GLY A 168 37.78 7.92 19.06
C GLY A 168 36.41 7.61 19.66
N GLU A 169 35.34 8.16 19.07
CA GLU A 169 33.94 7.85 19.38
C GLU A 169 33.30 7.08 18.22
N LEU A 170 32.06 6.63 18.37
CA LEU A 170 31.35 5.90 17.31
C LEU A 170 29.86 6.22 17.31
N SER A 171 29.33 6.53 16.13
CA SER A 171 27.90 6.65 15.85
C SER A 171 27.54 5.72 14.71
N PHE A 172 26.55 4.88 14.92
CA PHE A 172 26.05 3.95 13.92
C PHE A 172 24.52 3.98 13.89
N ILE A 173 23.96 3.95 12.69
CA ILE A 173 22.53 3.78 12.48
C ILE A 173 22.29 2.92 11.25
N GLN A 174 21.32 2.03 11.31
CA GLN A 174 20.92 1.16 10.21
C GLN A 174 19.40 1.08 10.10
N LYS A 175 18.91 0.85 8.88
CA LYS A 175 17.54 0.45 8.60
C LYS A 175 17.51 -1.06 8.39
N THR A 176 16.57 -1.74 9.03
CA THR A 176 16.40 -3.19 8.94
C THR A 176 15.04 -3.61 8.39
N TYR A 177 14.10 -2.66 8.32
CA TYR A 177 12.75 -2.91 7.82
C TYR A 177 12.16 -1.65 7.18
N ALA A 178 11.49 -1.82 6.04
CA ALA A 178 10.58 -0.83 5.46
C ALA A 178 9.32 -1.54 4.97
N GLY A 179 8.15 -1.13 5.46
CA GLY A 179 6.86 -1.75 5.17
C GLY A 179 5.83 -0.74 4.68
N PHE A 180 5.09 -1.14 3.65
CA PHE A 180 4.07 -0.34 2.98
C PHE A 180 2.79 -1.18 2.90
N GLN A 181 1.82 -0.84 3.76
CA GLN A 181 0.54 -1.50 3.81
C GLN A 181 -0.48 -0.70 3.02
N LEU A 182 -1.09 -1.34 2.02
CA LEU A 182 -2.16 -0.75 1.25
C LEU A 182 -3.50 -1.33 1.70
N VAL A 183 -4.34 -0.48 2.28
CA VAL A 183 -5.66 -0.87 2.77
C VAL A 183 -6.64 -0.77 1.61
N THR A 184 -7.24 -1.90 1.26
CA THR A 184 -8.26 -2.00 0.21
C THR A 184 -9.52 -2.63 0.76
N VAL A 185 -10.67 -2.24 0.21
CA VAL A 185 -11.98 -2.78 0.57
C VAL A 185 -12.60 -3.37 -0.68
N ALA A 186 -13.12 -4.60 -0.59
CA ALA A 186 -13.82 -5.22 -1.69
C ALA A 186 -15.11 -4.45 -1.98
N ASP A 187 -15.33 -4.12 -3.25
CA ASP A 187 -16.54 -3.45 -3.69
C ASP A 187 -17.73 -4.39 -3.50
N PRO A 188 -18.90 -3.87 -3.06
CA PRO A 188 -20.08 -4.69 -2.95
C PRO A 188 -20.45 -5.22 -4.34
N VAL A 189 -20.47 -6.54 -4.50
CA VAL A 189 -21.02 -7.17 -5.69
C VAL A 189 -22.51 -6.84 -5.69
N SER A 190 -22.95 -5.96 -6.58
CA SER A 190 -24.35 -5.63 -6.75
C SER A 190 -25.08 -6.87 -7.26
N VAL A 191 -25.61 -7.67 -6.33
CA VAL A 191 -26.53 -8.76 -6.65
C VAL A 191 -27.74 -8.11 -7.29
N PRO A 192 -28.08 -8.41 -8.57
CA PRO A 192 -29.30 -7.90 -9.15
C PRO A 192 -30.46 -8.45 -8.33
N GLU A 193 -31.11 -7.60 -7.53
CA GLU A 193 -32.38 -7.99 -6.92
C GLU A 193 -33.32 -8.35 -8.08
N PRO A 194 -33.90 -9.57 -8.11
CA PRO A 194 -34.85 -9.91 -9.14
C PRO A 194 -35.95 -8.86 -9.06
N SER A 195 -36.06 -8.02 -10.10
CA SER A 195 -36.81 -6.77 -10.06
C SER A 195 -38.09 -6.95 -9.24
N SER A 196 -38.15 -6.33 -8.05
CA SER A 196 -39.28 -6.49 -7.12
C SER A 196 -40.61 -6.16 -7.81
N TRP A 197 -40.55 -5.32 -8.85
CA TRP A 197 -41.62 -5.05 -9.81
C TRP A 197 -42.06 -6.27 -10.62
N ALA A 198 -41.16 -7.10 -11.14
CA ALA A 198 -41.53 -8.33 -11.83
C ALA A 198 -42.24 -9.31 -10.88
N LEU A 199 -41.75 -9.49 -9.65
CA LEU A 199 -42.42 -10.34 -8.66
C LEU A 199 -43.77 -9.78 -8.22
N LEU A 200 -43.88 -8.46 -8.06
CA LEU A 200 -45.14 -7.79 -7.72
C LEU A 200 -46.15 -7.85 -8.87
N ILE A 201 -45.72 -7.68 -10.12
CA ILE A 201 -46.56 -7.82 -11.32
C ILE A 201 -47.02 -9.27 -11.46
N VAL A 202 -46.13 -10.25 -11.29
CA VAL A 202 -46.46 -11.68 -11.33
C VAL A 202 -47.46 -12.04 -10.22
N GLY A 203 -47.24 -11.55 -8.99
CA GLY A 203 -48.17 -11.74 -7.87
C GLY A 203 -49.53 -11.10 -8.11
N MET A 204 -49.56 -9.89 -8.68
CA MET A 204 -50.79 -9.16 -9.00
C MET A 204 -51.57 -9.85 -10.12
N LEU A 205 -50.88 -10.34 -11.16
CA LEU A 205 -51.50 -11.12 -12.25
C LEU A 205 -52.06 -12.44 -11.74
N ALA A 206 -51.33 -13.15 -10.86
CA ALA A 206 -51.82 -14.37 -10.23
C ALA A 206 -53.07 -14.12 -9.37
N ALA A 207 -53.10 -13.03 -8.60
CA ALA A 207 -54.25 -12.65 -7.78
C ALA A 207 -55.49 -12.29 -8.63
N LEU A 208 -55.30 -11.56 -9.74
CA LEU A 208 -56.39 -11.21 -10.66
C LEU A 208 -56.97 -12.44 -11.38
N LEU A 209 -56.11 -13.38 -11.79
CA LEU A 209 -56.54 -14.64 -12.42
C LEU A 209 -57.25 -15.57 -11.43
N ALA A 210 -56.82 -15.61 -10.16
CA ALA A 210 -57.47 -16.36 -9.09
C ALA A 210 -58.82 -15.73 -8.67
N GLY A 211 -58.90 -14.40 -8.59
CA GLY A 211 -60.11 -13.67 -8.22
C GLY A 211 -61.25 -13.81 -9.23
N ARG A 212 -60.94 -13.96 -10.52
CA ARG A 212 -61.94 -14.17 -11.59
C ARG A 212 -62.65 -15.52 -11.53
N ARG A 213 -62.12 -16.52 -10.80
CA ARG A 213 -62.73 -17.85 -10.70
C ARG A 213 -63.79 -17.99 -9.59
N ARG A 214 -64.08 -16.94 -8.80
CA ARG A 214 -65.03 -17.01 -7.67
C ARG A 214 -66.43 -16.42 -7.91
N MET A 215 -66.79 -16.00 -9.13
CA MET A 215 -68.10 -15.37 -9.39
C MET A 215 -68.89 -16.05 -10.51
N ARG A 216 -69.63 -17.10 -10.14
CA ARG A 216 -70.96 -17.56 -10.64
C ARG A 216 -71.21 -18.91 -9.94
N ILE A 217 -72.28 -19.13 -9.17
CA ILE A 217 -73.71 -19.00 -9.53
C ILE A 217 -74.55 -18.60 -8.30
N PRO A 218 -75.40 -17.56 -8.37
CA PRO A 218 -76.54 -17.38 -7.48
C PRO A 218 -77.89 -17.61 -8.20
N GLY A 219 -78.82 -18.30 -7.53
CA GLY A 219 -80.27 -18.05 -7.70
C GLY A 219 -81.21 -19.24 -7.99
N MET A 220 -81.81 -19.76 -6.91
CA MET A 220 -83.22 -20.18 -6.72
C MET A 220 -84.04 -20.90 -7.81
N ARG A 221 -84.70 -21.99 -7.40
CA ARG A 221 -86.12 -22.23 -7.77
C ARG A 221 -86.91 -22.85 -6.62
N LEU A 222 -87.99 -22.17 -6.24
CA LEU A 222 -89.07 -22.64 -5.36
C LEU A 222 -89.62 -23.99 -5.86
N GLY A 223 -89.80 -24.95 -4.95
CA GLY A 223 -90.66 -26.13 -5.11
C GLY A 223 -91.78 -26.08 -4.06
N ARG A 224 -93.02 -26.19 -4.54
CA ARG A 224 -94.29 -26.03 -3.82
C ARG A 224 -94.98 -27.40 -3.75
N ARG A 225 -95.67 -27.69 -2.62
CA ARG A 225 -96.61 -28.80 -2.35
C ARG A 225 -95.95 -30.18 -2.23
N ASP A 226 -96.28 -31.02 -1.25
CA ASP A 226 -97.57 -31.25 -0.60
C ASP A 226 -97.56 -31.10 0.93
#